data_AF-A0A3P7XZ37-F1
#
_entry.id   AF-A0A3P7XZ37-F1
#
_cell.length_a   1.000
_cell.length_b   1.000
_cell.length_c   1.000
_cell.angle_alpha   90.00
_cell.angle_beta   90.00
_cell.angle_gamma   90.00
#
_symmetry.space_group_name_H-M   'P 1'
#
loop_
_entity.id
_entity.type
_entity.pdbx_description
1 polymer ?
#
loop_
_entity_poly.entity_id
_entity_poly.type
_entity_poly.pdbx_seq_one_letter_code
_entity_poly.pdbx_strand_id
1 'polypeptide(L)'
;MQAISLAIQHPDLIAVTTVHGCVSVEQATANVARLQRANAVQPIPIYQGLSEALIRKPFVVHPFFGIDGIGDRPDLFPEASSADFAAQEAEPAVLALSRLVKEHEDVTLVCIGPLTNVAIAYKLDPKFAKRLKKLVILGGNYLGVGNMDEMSSAEFNFGSDPEAAKIVIEEMNTPITMVPWEVHYLRDVKHEECVDFDAHLRYETPLASFLALASQIGLVMTNYNRQYNYCDEIAVAVAINEGLIASKTMNLRIGIELAGQVTRGQVVVDWTGVLYDVDRSRPTIRVVVDYDVKALDRWMQNTVLRKEAPW
;
A
#
# COMPACT_ATOMS: atom_id res chain seq x y z
N MET A 1 -0.53 6.02 6.46
CA MET A 1 -1.37 7.24 6.60
C MET A 1 -0.94 8.37 5.67
N GLN A 2 0.36 8.66 5.56
CA GLN A 2 0.85 9.73 4.68
C GLN A 2 0.47 9.47 3.21
N ALA A 3 0.65 8.24 2.71
CA ALA A 3 0.20 7.83 1.38
C ALA A 3 -1.30 8.07 1.10
N ILE A 4 -2.16 7.78 2.09
CA ILE A 4 -3.60 7.99 1.95
C ILE A 4 -3.92 9.49 1.94
N SER A 5 -3.18 10.34 2.67
CA SER A 5 -3.36 11.80 2.57
C SER A 5 -3.02 12.31 1.18
N LEU A 6 -1.94 11.80 0.57
CA LEU A 6 -1.59 12.11 -0.80
C LEU A 6 -2.72 11.73 -1.76
N ALA A 7 -3.31 10.54 -1.61
CA ALA A 7 -4.43 10.08 -2.43
C ALA A 7 -5.71 10.89 -2.20
N ILE A 8 -6.07 11.19 -0.95
CA ILE A 8 -7.30 11.91 -0.57
C ILE A 8 -7.35 13.33 -1.15
N GLN A 9 -6.18 13.94 -1.35
CA GLN A 9 -6.11 15.26 -1.96
C GLN A 9 -6.20 15.22 -3.49
N HIS A 10 -6.11 14.04 -4.11
CA HIS A 10 -6.30 13.88 -5.55
C HIS A 10 -7.81 13.98 -5.90
N PRO A 11 -8.21 14.83 -6.87
CA PRO A 11 -9.62 15.12 -7.15
C PRO A 11 -10.41 13.89 -7.65
N ASP A 12 -9.73 12.95 -8.31
CA ASP A 12 -10.37 11.76 -8.89
C ASP A 12 -10.41 10.55 -7.94
N LEU A 13 -10.10 10.70 -6.64
CA LEU A 13 -10.21 9.59 -5.70
C LEU A 13 -11.69 9.19 -5.52
N ILE A 14 -12.01 7.95 -5.90
CA ILE A 14 -13.38 7.43 -5.88
C ILE A 14 -13.80 6.97 -4.47
N ALA A 15 -12.95 6.17 -3.82
CA ALA A 15 -13.24 5.56 -2.53
C ALA A 15 -11.97 5.03 -1.86
N VAL A 16 -12.05 4.74 -0.56
CA VAL A 16 -11.03 3.98 0.19
C VAL A 16 -11.64 2.68 0.71
N THR A 17 -10.92 1.58 0.54
CA THR A 17 -11.29 0.29 1.14
C THR A 17 -10.26 -0.12 2.17
N THR A 18 -10.68 -0.62 3.33
CA THR A 18 -9.78 -1.11 4.37
C THR A 18 -9.70 -2.63 4.39
N VAL A 19 -8.59 -3.16 4.88
CA VAL A 19 -8.32 -4.60 5.01
C VAL A 19 -7.49 -4.81 6.28
N HIS A 20 -7.52 -6.02 6.85
CA HIS A 20 -6.57 -6.41 7.90
C HIS A 20 -5.12 -6.24 7.44
N GLY A 21 -4.20 -6.07 8.38
CA GLY A 21 -2.77 -5.93 8.11
C GLY A 21 -1.99 -5.67 9.39
N CYS A 22 -1.26 -4.55 9.46
CA CYS A 22 -0.55 -4.14 10.69
C CYS A 22 -1.51 -3.97 11.89
N VAL A 23 -2.76 -3.59 11.63
CA VAL A 23 -3.84 -3.43 12.61
C VAL A 23 -5.09 -4.17 12.12
N SER A 24 -6.08 -4.33 13.00
CA SER A 24 -7.35 -4.95 12.62
C SER A 24 -8.06 -4.09 11.56
N VAL A 25 -8.97 -4.68 10.80
CA VAL A 25 -9.68 -3.93 9.76
C VAL A 25 -10.53 -2.80 10.35
N GLU A 26 -11.08 -2.98 11.56
CA GLU A 26 -11.85 -1.96 12.27
C GLU A 26 -10.95 -0.77 12.67
N GLN A 27 -9.74 -1.06 13.17
CA GLN A 27 -8.77 -0.01 13.48
C GLN A 27 -8.27 0.69 12.20
N ALA A 28 -8.06 -0.04 11.11
CA ALA A 28 -7.73 0.55 9.82
C ALA A 28 -8.85 1.49 9.34
N THR A 29 -10.12 1.06 9.42
CA THR A 29 -11.29 1.90 9.11
C THR A 29 -11.30 3.18 9.96
N ALA A 30 -11.09 3.05 11.27
CA ALA A 30 -11.03 4.18 12.18
C ALA A 30 -9.90 5.16 11.84
N ASN A 31 -8.72 4.63 11.52
CA ASN A 31 -7.56 5.45 11.15
C ASN A 31 -7.82 6.24 9.85
N VAL A 32 -8.42 5.62 8.83
CA VAL A 32 -8.77 6.31 7.58
C VAL A 32 -9.86 7.37 7.81
N ALA A 33 -10.90 7.05 8.58
CA ALA A 33 -11.95 8.00 8.94
C ALA A 33 -11.41 9.22 9.69
N ARG A 34 -10.52 8.99 10.68
CA ARG A 34 -9.81 10.05 11.41
C ARG A 34 -8.90 10.87 10.50
N LEU A 35 -8.19 10.22 9.59
CA LEU A 35 -7.30 10.87 8.62
C LEU A 35 -8.06 11.78 7.65
N GLN A 36 -9.25 11.37 7.21
CA GLN A 36 -10.11 12.17 6.34
C GLN A 36 -10.51 13.48 7.02
N ARG A 37 -10.82 13.44 8.32
CA ARG A 37 -11.06 14.66 9.13
C ARG A 37 -9.81 15.54 9.23
N ALA A 38 -8.62 14.95 9.36
CA ALA A 38 -7.35 15.69 9.40
C ALA A 38 -7.02 16.40 8.07
N ASN A 39 -7.35 15.76 6.95
CA ASN A 39 -7.20 16.35 5.61
C ASN A 39 -8.21 17.48 5.35
N ALA A 40 -9.32 17.52 6.10
CA ALA A 40 -10.41 18.50 5.97
C ALA A 40 -10.91 18.65 4.52
N VAL A 41 -11.06 17.51 3.85
CA VAL A 41 -11.66 17.40 2.51
C VAL A 41 -13.15 17.05 2.62
N GLN A 42 -13.85 17.05 1.48
CA GLN A 42 -15.19 16.46 1.42
C GLN A 42 -15.15 14.97 1.78
N PRO A 43 -16.22 14.44 2.38
CA PRO A 43 -16.25 13.04 2.74
C PRO A 43 -16.06 12.12 1.53
N ILE A 44 -15.12 11.19 1.64
CA ILE A 44 -14.86 10.14 0.66
C ILE A 44 -15.43 8.83 1.21
N PRO A 45 -16.13 8.02 0.40
CA PRO A 45 -16.68 6.75 0.86
C PRO A 45 -15.58 5.81 1.39
N ILE A 46 -15.77 5.28 2.60
CA ILE A 46 -14.89 4.29 3.23
C ILE A 46 -15.66 2.97 3.39
N TYR A 47 -15.19 1.93 2.71
CA TYR A 47 -15.77 0.59 2.78
C TYR A 47 -14.88 -0.33 3.61
N GLN A 48 -15.44 -0.91 4.66
CA GLN A 48 -14.73 -1.89 5.48
C GLN A 48 -14.64 -3.24 4.75
N GLY A 49 -13.43 -3.82 4.71
CA GLY A 49 -13.19 -5.11 4.06
C GLY A 49 -12.98 -6.26 5.02
N LEU A 50 -12.13 -7.18 4.61
CA LEU A 50 -11.91 -8.45 5.29
C LEU A 50 -11.02 -8.28 6.53
N SER A 51 -11.43 -8.93 7.61
CA SER A 51 -10.76 -8.91 8.92
C SER A 51 -9.64 -9.94 9.07
N GLU A 52 -9.51 -10.88 8.14
CA GLU A 52 -8.48 -11.92 8.16
C GLU A 52 -8.05 -12.34 6.75
N ALA A 53 -6.89 -13.00 6.67
CA ALA A 53 -6.37 -13.61 5.46
C ALA A 53 -7.24 -14.80 4.99
N LEU A 54 -7.13 -15.18 3.71
CA LEU A 54 -7.92 -16.27 3.13
C LEU A 54 -7.76 -17.60 3.86
N ILE A 55 -6.54 -17.92 4.29
CA ILE A 55 -6.26 -19.05 5.16
C ILE A 55 -5.88 -18.48 6.53
N ARG A 56 -6.75 -18.73 7.51
CA ARG A 56 -6.66 -18.17 8.85
C ARG A 56 -5.29 -18.43 9.49
N LYS A 57 -4.60 -17.35 9.82
CA LYS A 57 -3.49 -17.29 10.78
C LYS A 57 -3.99 -16.55 12.03
N PRO A 58 -3.39 -16.77 13.22
CA PRO A 58 -3.62 -15.89 14.35
C PRO A 58 -3.32 -14.45 13.94
N PHE A 59 -4.30 -13.55 14.07
CA PHE A 59 -4.08 -12.13 13.81
C PHE A 59 -3.16 -11.56 14.89
N VAL A 60 -2.13 -10.83 14.47
CA VAL A 60 -1.16 -10.21 15.37
C VAL A 60 -1.03 -8.75 14.97
N VAL A 61 -1.36 -7.84 15.90
CA VAL A 61 -1.08 -6.41 15.73
C VAL A 61 0.43 -6.24 15.65
N HIS A 62 0.90 -5.48 14.66
CA HIS A 62 2.30 -5.14 14.52
C HIS A 62 2.56 -3.80 15.23
N PRO A 63 3.15 -3.78 16.44
CA PRO A 63 3.16 -2.60 17.31
C PRO A 63 4.17 -1.53 16.88
N PHE A 64 4.80 -1.67 15.72
CA PHE A 64 5.84 -0.76 15.22
C PHE A 64 5.35 0.69 15.07
N PHE A 65 4.06 0.90 14.85
CA PHE A 65 3.44 2.23 14.81
C PHE A 65 2.50 2.50 16.00
N GLY A 66 2.62 1.70 17.07
CA GLY A 66 1.68 1.67 18.19
C GLY A 66 0.60 0.59 18.06
N ILE A 67 -0.23 0.46 19.09
CA ILE A 67 -1.36 -0.47 19.13
C ILE A 67 -2.44 -0.03 18.13
N ASP A 68 -2.69 1.29 18.03
CA ASP A 68 -3.63 1.86 17.06
C ASP A 68 -3.04 2.00 15.65
N GLY A 69 -1.73 1.77 15.48
CA GLY A 69 -1.00 1.89 14.21
C GLY A 69 -0.74 3.32 13.74
N ILE A 70 -1.05 4.33 14.55
CA ILE A 70 -0.89 5.77 14.27
C ILE A 70 -0.45 6.58 15.51
N GLY A 71 0.33 5.99 16.40
CA GLY A 71 1.03 6.70 17.48
C GLY A 71 0.39 6.66 18.88
N ASP A 72 -0.71 5.93 19.08
CA ASP A 72 -1.39 5.73 20.38
C ASP A 72 -1.80 7.02 21.11
N ARG A 73 -2.24 8.04 20.35
CA ARG A 73 -2.72 9.33 20.89
C ARG A 73 -4.14 9.65 20.39
N PRO A 74 -5.17 8.93 20.86
CA PRO A 74 -6.54 9.15 20.43
C PRO A 74 -7.09 10.53 20.86
N ASP A 75 -6.51 11.14 21.89
CA ASP A 75 -6.87 12.45 22.47
C ASP A 75 -6.47 13.66 21.62
N LEU A 76 -5.52 13.49 20.69
CA LEU A 76 -5.00 14.58 19.88
C LEU A 76 -5.81 14.83 18.61
N PHE A 77 -5.70 16.04 18.05
CA PHE A 77 -6.42 16.45 16.85
C PHE A 77 -6.11 15.54 15.63
N PRO A 78 -7.14 15.16 14.84
CA PRO A 78 -8.55 15.14 15.22
C PRO A 78 -8.79 14.09 16.30
N GLU A 79 -9.52 14.39 17.37
CA GLU A 79 -9.78 13.41 18.43
C GLU A 79 -10.50 12.19 17.86
N ALA A 80 -10.04 10.98 18.20
CA ALA A 80 -10.64 9.73 17.76
C ALA A 80 -12.08 9.62 18.28
N SER A 81 -12.99 9.15 17.44
CA SER A 81 -14.40 8.98 17.79
C SER A 81 -14.79 7.51 17.71
N SER A 82 -15.72 7.06 18.55
CA SER A 82 -16.34 5.74 18.39
C SER A 82 -17.03 5.58 17.03
N ALA A 83 -17.49 6.69 16.43
CA ALA A 83 -18.06 6.69 15.08
C ALA A 83 -17.03 6.37 13.99
N ASP A 84 -15.72 6.56 14.25
CA ASP A 84 -14.67 6.24 13.26
C ASP A 84 -14.56 4.73 13.04
N PHE A 85 -14.92 3.91 14.03
CA PHE A 85 -14.88 2.43 13.96
C PHE A 85 -16.09 1.82 13.24
N ALA A 86 -17.13 2.62 12.99
CA ALA A 86 -18.26 2.15 12.19
C ALA A 86 -17.89 2.23 10.70
N ALA A 87 -18.30 1.24 9.93
CA ALA A 87 -18.20 1.33 8.48
C ALA A 87 -18.98 2.58 8.02
N GLN A 88 -18.28 3.52 7.35
CA GLN A 88 -18.95 4.73 6.84
C GLN A 88 -19.96 4.38 5.75
N GLU A 89 -19.67 3.31 5.01
CA GLU A 89 -20.57 2.69 4.05
C GLU A 89 -20.98 1.29 4.52
N ALA A 90 -22.27 0.96 4.38
CA ALA A 90 -22.80 -0.34 4.81
C ALA A 90 -22.39 -1.51 3.88
N GLU A 91 -22.03 -1.21 2.63
CA GLU A 91 -21.60 -2.20 1.66
C GLU A 91 -20.19 -2.74 2.01
N PRO A 92 -19.96 -4.07 2.01
CA PRO A 92 -18.62 -4.62 2.19
C PRO A 92 -17.66 -4.21 1.07
N ALA A 93 -16.39 -3.93 1.42
CA ALA A 93 -15.38 -3.48 0.45
C ALA A 93 -15.26 -4.38 -0.80
N VAL A 94 -15.38 -5.70 -0.64
CA VAL A 94 -15.27 -6.65 -1.77
C VAL A 94 -16.39 -6.48 -2.80
N LEU A 95 -17.60 -6.11 -2.35
CA LEU A 95 -18.73 -5.83 -3.24
C LEU A 95 -18.61 -4.43 -3.84
N ALA A 96 -18.22 -3.45 -3.02
CA ALA A 96 -17.96 -2.08 -3.46
C ALA A 96 -16.89 -2.05 -4.57
N LEU A 97 -15.77 -2.78 -4.42
CA LEU A 97 -14.74 -2.90 -5.46
C LEU A 97 -15.33 -3.39 -6.79
N SER A 98 -16.17 -4.43 -6.77
CA SER A 98 -16.79 -4.97 -7.98
C SER A 98 -17.80 -4.01 -8.61
N ARG A 99 -18.53 -3.25 -7.80
CA ARG A 99 -19.51 -2.26 -8.23
C ARG A 99 -18.84 -1.00 -8.80
N LEU A 100 -17.88 -0.42 -8.08
CA LEU A 100 -17.21 0.82 -8.47
C LEU A 100 -16.48 0.69 -9.82
N VAL A 101 -15.84 -0.45 -10.10
CA VAL A 101 -15.22 -0.68 -11.43
C VAL A 101 -16.23 -0.87 -12.57
N LYS A 102 -17.54 -0.97 -12.29
CA LYS A 102 -18.61 -0.97 -13.30
C LYS A 102 -19.17 0.43 -13.52
N GLU A 103 -19.19 1.25 -12.47
CA GLU A 103 -19.75 2.60 -12.47
C GLU A 103 -18.77 3.64 -13.00
N HIS A 104 -17.47 3.36 -12.88
CA HIS A 104 -16.39 4.25 -13.31
C HIS A 104 -15.56 3.59 -14.42
N GLU A 105 -15.20 4.37 -15.43
CA GLU A 105 -14.24 3.98 -16.45
C GLU A 105 -12.81 4.23 -15.95
N ASP A 106 -11.83 3.55 -16.54
CA ASP A 106 -10.40 3.82 -16.32
C ASP A 106 -9.88 3.70 -14.87
N VAL A 107 -10.57 2.92 -14.02
CA VAL A 107 -10.21 2.75 -12.61
C VAL A 107 -8.84 2.10 -12.44
N THR A 108 -7.93 2.79 -11.75
CA THR A 108 -6.70 2.22 -11.21
C THR A 108 -6.90 1.89 -9.74
N LEU A 109 -6.67 0.63 -9.38
CA LEU A 109 -6.71 0.20 -7.98
C LEU A 109 -5.29 0.22 -7.40
N VAL A 110 -5.13 0.86 -6.24
CA VAL A 110 -3.85 0.93 -5.52
C VAL A 110 -3.97 0.12 -4.23
N CYS A 111 -3.09 -0.87 -4.07
CA CYS A 111 -3.08 -1.76 -2.91
C CYS A 111 -1.83 -1.48 -2.07
N ILE A 112 -2.04 -0.96 -0.87
CA ILE A 112 -0.99 -0.67 0.13
C ILE A 112 -1.14 -1.55 1.40
N GLY A 113 -1.85 -2.66 1.26
CA GLY A 113 -2.05 -3.66 2.32
C GLY A 113 -2.21 -5.07 1.71
N PRO A 114 -2.51 -6.09 2.53
CA PRO A 114 -2.76 -7.45 2.05
C PRO A 114 -3.83 -7.52 0.97
N LEU A 115 -3.64 -8.41 -0.01
CA LEU A 115 -4.46 -8.47 -1.22
C LEU A 115 -5.80 -9.20 -1.04
N THR A 116 -6.20 -9.51 0.19
CA THR A 116 -7.37 -10.34 0.52
C THR A 116 -8.66 -9.81 -0.10
N ASN A 117 -8.93 -8.50 0.01
CA ASN A 117 -10.11 -7.88 -0.59
C ASN A 117 -10.14 -8.07 -2.12
N VAL A 118 -9.00 -7.88 -2.78
CA VAL A 118 -8.86 -7.97 -4.24
C VAL A 118 -9.06 -9.40 -4.71
N ALA A 119 -8.44 -10.36 -4.01
CA ALA A 119 -8.59 -11.78 -4.32
C ALA A 119 -10.05 -12.23 -4.20
N ILE A 120 -10.76 -11.85 -3.12
CA ILE A 120 -12.17 -12.19 -2.96
C ILE A 120 -13.06 -11.47 -3.99
N ALA A 121 -12.84 -10.18 -4.26
CA ALA A 121 -13.60 -9.45 -5.28
C ALA A 121 -13.45 -10.12 -6.66
N TYR A 122 -12.25 -10.55 -7.02
CA TYR A 122 -11.98 -11.30 -8.24
C TYR A 122 -12.66 -12.67 -8.26
N LYS A 123 -12.61 -13.44 -7.16
CA LYS A 123 -13.24 -14.75 -7.07
C LYS A 123 -14.78 -14.68 -7.12
N LEU A 124 -15.38 -13.62 -6.57
CA LEU A 124 -16.82 -13.36 -6.65
C LEU A 124 -17.25 -12.87 -8.04
N ASP A 125 -16.43 -12.06 -8.71
CA ASP A 125 -16.70 -11.53 -10.05
C ASP A 125 -15.43 -11.58 -10.91
N PRO A 126 -15.20 -12.67 -11.67
CA PRO A 126 -13.98 -12.79 -12.50
C PRO A 126 -13.83 -11.72 -13.59
N LYS A 127 -14.91 -11.00 -13.95
CA LYS A 127 -14.83 -9.87 -14.88
C LYS A 127 -14.25 -8.62 -14.23
N PHE A 128 -14.12 -8.58 -12.89
CA PHE A 128 -13.48 -7.51 -12.14
C PHE A 128 -12.10 -7.17 -12.69
N ALA A 129 -11.26 -8.19 -12.91
CA ALA A 129 -9.92 -8.03 -13.46
C ALA A 129 -9.90 -7.33 -14.83
N LYS A 130 -10.91 -7.57 -15.67
CA LYS A 130 -11.00 -6.99 -17.03
C LYS A 130 -11.49 -5.55 -17.05
N ARG A 131 -12.11 -5.08 -15.97
CA ARG A 131 -12.64 -3.70 -15.86
C ARG A 131 -11.64 -2.74 -15.25
N LEU A 132 -10.66 -3.24 -14.50
CA LEU A 132 -9.56 -2.43 -14.01
C LEU A 132 -8.67 -2.00 -15.18
N LYS A 133 -8.36 -0.71 -15.25
CA LYS A 133 -7.33 -0.18 -16.15
C LYS A 133 -5.96 -0.74 -15.76
N LYS A 134 -5.68 -0.70 -14.46
CA LYS A 134 -4.40 -1.10 -13.89
C LYS A 134 -4.54 -1.41 -12.39
N LEU A 135 -3.67 -2.28 -11.90
CA LEU A 135 -3.45 -2.52 -10.48
C LEU A 135 -2.03 -2.06 -10.11
N VAL A 136 -1.89 -1.23 -9.09
CA VAL A 136 -0.60 -0.85 -8.50
C VAL A 136 -0.52 -1.46 -7.11
N ILE A 137 0.49 -2.30 -6.87
CA ILE A 137 0.61 -3.08 -5.64
C ILE A 137 1.91 -2.69 -4.95
N LEU A 138 1.81 -2.18 -3.73
CA LEU A 138 2.92 -2.19 -2.79
C LEU A 138 3.01 -3.58 -2.17
N GLY A 139 4.07 -4.28 -2.50
CA GLY A 139 4.36 -5.57 -1.88
C GLY A 139 5.11 -6.52 -2.78
N GLY A 140 5.43 -7.67 -2.20
CA GLY A 140 6.29 -8.66 -2.82
C GLY A 140 7.75 -8.20 -2.90
N ASN A 141 8.54 -9.03 -3.53
CA ASN A 141 9.97 -8.81 -3.73
C ASN A 141 10.39 -9.37 -5.10
N TYR A 142 11.65 -9.21 -5.49
CA TYR A 142 12.13 -9.85 -6.73
C TYR A 142 13.52 -10.49 -6.59
N LEU A 143 14.25 -10.19 -5.52
CA LEU A 143 15.51 -10.81 -5.13
C LEU A 143 15.36 -11.73 -3.91
N GLY A 144 14.14 -11.91 -3.40
CA GLY A 144 13.87 -12.70 -2.19
C GLY A 144 14.21 -11.97 -0.89
N VAL A 145 14.29 -10.63 -0.91
CA VAL A 145 14.50 -9.82 0.30
C VAL A 145 13.17 -9.69 1.04
N GLY A 146 13.09 -10.27 2.24
CA GLY A 146 11.92 -10.20 3.12
C GLY A 146 12.00 -9.04 4.12
N ASN A 147 10.86 -8.72 4.74
CA ASN A 147 10.76 -7.73 5.82
C ASN A 147 9.71 -8.10 6.90
N MET A 148 9.33 -9.37 6.99
CA MET A 148 8.45 -9.85 8.08
C MET A 148 9.23 -10.18 9.35
N ASP A 149 10.19 -11.11 9.23
CA ASP A 149 11.05 -11.59 10.31
C ASP A 149 12.30 -12.27 9.70
N GLU A 150 13.26 -12.65 10.54
CA GLU A 150 14.52 -13.26 10.10
C GLU A 150 14.39 -14.67 9.50
N MET A 151 13.25 -15.34 9.70
CA MET A 151 12.95 -16.69 9.21
C MET A 151 12.02 -16.70 7.99
N SER A 152 11.74 -15.52 7.42
CA SER A 152 10.84 -15.35 6.28
C SER A 152 11.46 -14.47 5.20
N SER A 153 11.49 -14.98 3.98
CA SER A 153 11.85 -14.20 2.78
C SER A 153 10.65 -13.48 2.16
N ALA A 154 9.48 -13.49 2.80
CA ALA A 154 8.31 -12.77 2.30
C ALA A 154 8.38 -11.27 2.63
N GLU A 155 7.86 -10.46 1.71
CA GLU A 155 7.47 -9.08 2.03
C GLU A 155 6.15 -9.09 2.83
N PHE A 156 5.97 -8.12 3.73
CA PHE A 156 4.88 -8.01 4.70
C PHE A 156 3.47 -8.21 4.12
N ASN A 157 3.07 -7.47 3.10
CA ASN A 157 1.73 -7.57 2.53
C ASN A 157 1.50 -8.95 1.87
N PHE A 158 2.50 -9.48 1.17
CA PHE A 158 2.40 -10.80 0.53
C PHE A 158 2.48 -11.94 1.56
N GLY A 159 3.29 -11.79 2.61
CA GLY A 159 3.43 -12.74 3.71
C GLY A 159 2.22 -12.80 4.64
N SER A 160 1.49 -11.68 4.75
CA SER A 160 0.25 -11.56 5.50
C SER A 160 -0.89 -12.38 4.89
N ASP A 161 -1.00 -12.42 3.55
CA ASP A 161 -1.93 -13.29 2.83
C ASP A 161 -1.32 -13.85 1.52
N PRO A 162 -0.51 -14.92 1.62
CA PRO A 162 0.17 -15.52 0.47
C PRO A 162 -0.80 -16.06 -0.58
N GLU A 163 -1.94 -16.63 -0.16
CA GLU A 163 -2.95 -17.15 -1.06
C GLU A 163 -3.61 -16.03 -1.87
N ALA A 164 -3.95 -14.91 -1.24
CA ALA A 164 -4.48 -13.76 -1.95
C ALA A 164 -3.48 -13.20 -2.95
N ALA A 165 -2.20 -13.08 -2.56
CA ALA A 165 -1.14 -12.66 -3.48
C ALA A 165 -1.02 -13.61 -4.68
N LYS A 166 -1.07 -14.94 -4.44
CA LYS A 166 -1.05 -15.93 -5.53
C LYS A 166 -2.23 -15.76 -6.48
N ILE A 167 -3.45 -15.61 -5.96
CA ILE A 167 -4.65 -15.42 -6.79
C ILE A 167 -4.50 -14.17 -7.66
N VAL A 168 -4.12 -13.04 -7.08
CA VAL A 168 -4.02 -11.77 -7.79
C VAL A 168 -2.91 -11.80 -8.85
N ILE A 169 -1.72 -12.29 -8.50
CA ILE A 169 -0.55 -12.29 -9.40
C ILE A 169 -0.67 -13.36 -10.50
N GLU A 170 -1.29 -14.51 -10.20
CA GLU A 170 -1.29 -15.64 -11.14
C GLU A 170 -2.55 -15.77 -11.97
N GLU A 171 -3.70 -15.31 -11.47
CA GLU A 171 -4.98 -15.50 -12.16
C GLU A 171 -5.56 -14.24 -12.79
N MET A 172 -5.27 -13.05 -12.25
CA MET A 172 -5.82 -11.81 -12.81
C MET A 172 -5.07 -11.40 -14.07
N ASN A 173 -5.79 -11.29 -15.18
CA ASN A 173 -5.25 -10.76 -16.44
C ASN A 173 -5.41 -9.23 -16.52
N THR A 174 -5.02 -8.52 -15.46
CA THR A 174 -5.01 -7.05 -15.38
C THR A 174 -3.56 -6.55 -15.54
N PRO A 175 -3.31 -5.39 -16.17
CA PRO A 175 -1.99 -4.76 -16.10
C PRO A 175 -1.61 -4.48 -14.64
N ILE A 176 -0.52 -5.10 -14.16
CA ILE A 176 -0.04 -4.96 -12.78
C ILE A 176 1.30 -4.23 -12.78
N THR A 177 1.43 -3.24 -11.89
CA THR A 177 2.71 -2.66 -11.48
C THR A 177 2.96 -2.96 -10.01
N MET A 178 4.04 -3.68 -9.74
CA MET A 178 4.49 -4.04 -8.40
C MET A 178 5.58 -3.05 -7.96
N VAL A 179 5.42 -2.51 -6.76
CA VAL A 179 6.38 -1.70 -6.02
C VAL A 179 6.94 -2.61 -4.92
N PRO A 180 8.05 -3.33 -5.20
CA PRO A 180 8.57 -4.36 -4.31
C PRO A 180 9.38 -3.76 -3.15
N TRP A 181 9.59 -4.55 -2.10
CA TRP A 181 10.38 -4.13 -0.93
C TRP A 181 11.79 -3.62 -1.28
N GLU A 182 12.46 -4.23 -2.27
CA GLU A 182 13.81 -3.83 -2.66
C GLU A 182 13.91 -2.39 -3.18
N VAL A 183 12.81 -1.80 -3.69
CA VAL A 183 12.81 -0.40 -4.12
C VAL A 183 13.09 0.54 -2.94
N HIS A 184 12.63 0.17 -1.76
CA HIS A 184 12.89 0.85 -0.51
C HIS A 184 14.26 0.42 0.01
N TYR A 185 14.45 -0.88 0.28
CA TYR A 185 15.62 -1.42 0.97
C TYR A 185 16.97 -1.11 0.30
N LEU A 186 17.08 -1.20 -1.03
CA LEU A 186 18.36 -1.01 -1.73
C LEU A 186 18.76 0.46 -1.91
N ARG A 187 17.82 1.40 -1.72
CA ARG A 187 18.02 2.83 -1.95
C ARG A 187 18.04 3.66 -0.68
N ASP A 188 17.59 3.07 0.42
CA ASP A 188 17.34 3.71 1.70
C ASP A 188 18.48 4.63 2.16
N VAL A 189 19.73 4.12 2.22
CA VAL A 189 20.92 4.91 2.61
C VAL A 189 21.13 6.13 1.70
N LYS A 190 21.07 5.92 0.38
CA LYS A 190 21.31 7.00 -0.60
C LYS A 190 20.22 8.06 -0.55
N HIS A 191 18.98 7.66 -0.25
CA HIS A 191 17.86 8.58 -0.16
C HIS A 191 17.96 9.46 1.07
N GLU A 192 18.35 8.91 2.22
CA GLU A 192 18.60 9.69 3.45
C GLU A 192 19.71 10.73 3.32
N GLU A 193 20.71 10.50 2.45
CA GLU A 193 21.76 11.49 2.17
C GLU A 193 21.24 12.74 1.44
N CYS A 194 20.10 12.64 0.76
CA CYS A 194 19.63 13.70 -0.15
C CYS A 194 18.20 14.21 0.12
N VAL A 195 17.48 13.57 1.03
CA VAL A 195 16.12 13.93 1.46
C VAL A 195 16.05 13.86 2.98
N ASP A 196 15.43 14.89 3.55
CA ASP A 196 15.04 14.96 4.95
C ASP A 196 13.56 14.57 5.04
N PHE A 197 13.29 13.32 5.40
CA PHE A 197 11.95 12.72 5.39
C PHE A 197 11.03 13.28 6.47
N ASP A 198 11.56 14.09 7.40
CA ASP A 198 10.78 14.75 8.44
C ASP A 198 10.51 16.23 8.12
N ALA A 199 11.04 16.75 7.01
CA ALA A 199 10.93 18.17 6.67
C ALA A 199 9.47 18.60 6.48
N HIS A 200 8.65 17.79 5.79
CA HIS A 200 7.22 18.09 5.60
C HIS A 200 6.41 18.01 6.89
N LEU A 201 6.85 17.20 7.85
CA LEU A 201 6.18 17.03 9.15
C LEU A 201 6.37 18.24 10.08
N ARG A 202 7.33 19.12 9.78
CA ARG A 202 7.66 20.32 10.57
C ARG A 202 6.89 21.58 10.16
N TYR A 203 6.09 21.54 9.11
CA TYR A 203 5.23 22.68 8.76
C TYR A 203 4.16 22.91 9.83
N GLU A 204 3.82 24.18 10.08
CA GLU A 204 2.78 24.56 11.05
C GLU A 204 1.37 24.40 10.45
N THR A 205 1.01 23.18 10.03
CA THR A 205 -0.33 22.85 9.54
C THR A 205 -0.97 21.73 10.36
N PRO A 206 -2.31 21.70 10.49
CA PRO A 206 -2.99 20.61 11.22
C PRO A 206 -2.69 19.22 10.65
N LEU A 207 -2.52 19.13 9.31
CA LEU A 207 -2.21 17.87 8.65
C LEU A 207 -0.76 17.44 8.90
N ALA A 208 0.22 18.35 8.83
CA ALA A 208 1.61 18.04 9.17
C ALA A 208 1.72 17.51 10.60
N SER A 209 1.08 18.18 11.57
CA SER A 209 1.05 17.75 12.97
C SER A 209 0.39 16.38 13.16
N PHE A 210 -0.71 16.09 12.45
CA PHE A 210 -1.35 14.78 12.51
C PHE A 210 -0.48 13.67 11.92
N LEU A 211 0.18 13.93 10.79
CA LEU A 211 1.09 12.95 10.18
C LEU A 211 2.36 12.75 11.02
N ALA A 212 2.85 13.80 11.67
CA ALA A 212 3.97 13.71 12.61
C ALA A 212 3.62 12.80 13.79
N LEU A 213 2.40 12.93 14.33
CA LEU A 213 1.88 12.01 15.33
C LEU A 213 1.82 10.57 14.81
N ALA A 214 1.23 10.37 13.63
CA ALA A 214 1.06 9.04 13.05
C ALA A 214 2.39 8.30 12.79
N SER A 215 3.48 9.06 12.57
CA SER A 215 4.82 8.53 12.33
C SER A 215 5.73 8.57 13.56
N GLN A 216 5.27 9.10 14.70
CA GLN A 216 6.11 9.38 15.88
C GLN A 216 6.78 8.12 16.43
N ILE A 217 6.10 6.97 16.48
CA ILE A 217 6.68 5.72 16.98
C ILE A 217 7.67 5.14 15.96
N GLY A 218 7.44 5.35 14.67
CA GLY A 218 8.37 5.00 13.59
C GLY A 218 9.72 5.75 13.70
N LEU A 219 9.76 6.90 14.40
CA LEU A 219 11.01 7.57 14.75
C LEU A 219 11.90 6.75 15.69
N VAL A 220 11.48 5.58 16.18
CA VAL A 220 12.39 4.59 16.79
C VAL A 220 13.59 4.29 15.90
N MET A 221 13.45 4.44 14.58
CA MET A 221 14.54 4.33 13.60
C MET A 221 15.69 5.31 13.87
N THR A 222 15.41 6.46 14.49
CA THR A 222 16.44 7.44 14.89
C THR A 222 17.41 6.86 15.92
N ASN A 223 16.98 5.91 16.77
CA ASN A 223 17.86 5.19 17.69
C ASN A 223 18.93 4.36 16.96
N TYR A 224 18.70 4.06 15.67
CA TYR A 224 19.61 3.32 14.79
C TYR A 224 20.33 4.22 13.78
N ASN A 225 20.28 5.55 13.96
CA ASN A 225 20.79 6.55 12.99
C ASN A 225 20.19 6.39 11.58
N ARG A 226 18.90 6.06 11.51
CA ARG A 226 18.11 5.96 10.27
C ARG A 226 16.92 6.92 10.32
N GLN A 227 16.45 7.37 9.17
CA GLN A 227 15.18 8.08 9.04
C GLN A 227 14.05 7.08 8.75
N TYR A 228 12.80 7.47 9.02
CA TYR A 228 11.65 6.69 8.58
C TYR A 228 11.25 7.15 7.16
N ASN A 229 11.70 6.39 6.16
CA ASN A 229 11.54 6.74 4.76
C ASN A 229 10.16 6.34 4.21
N TYR A 230 9.79 6.95 3.08
CA TYR A 230 8.55 6.63 2.36
C TYR A 230 8.49 5.16 1.89
N CYS A 231 7.31 4.56 1.98
CA CYS A 231 7.02 3.19 1.56
C CYS A 231 5.72 3.16 0.74
N ASP A 232 4.56 3.19 1.40
CA ASP A 232 3.24 3.21 0.76
C ASP A 232 3.05 4.40 -0.18
N GLU A 233 3.68 5.54 0.13
CA GLU A 233 3.60 6.77 -0.64
C GLU A 233 4.13 6.57 -2.05
N ILE A 234 5.12 5.68 -2.23
CA ILE A 234 5.71 5.35 -3.52
C ILE A 234 4.65 4.71 -4.43
N ALA A 235 3.85 3.78 -3.91
CA ALA A 235 2.82 3.10 -4.70
C ALA A 235 1.69 4.04 -5.12
N VAL A 236 1.24 4.92 -4.21
CA VAL A 236 0.25 5.96 -4.54
C VAL A 236 0.81 6.91 -5.59
N ALA A 237 2.06 7.37 -5.43
CA ALA A 237 2.67 8.29 -6.37
C ALA A 237 2.90 7.65 -7.76
N VAL A 238 3.31 6.38 -7.81
CA VAL A 238 3.40 5.59 -9.05
C VAL A 238 2.04 5.43 -9.73
N ALA A 239 0.95 5.32 -8.96
CA ALA A 239 -0.39 5.25 -9.53
C ALA A 239 -0.84 6.60 -10.12
N ILE A 240 -0.50 7.70 -9.48
CA ILE A 240 -0.81 9.07 -9.94
C ILE A 240 0.00 9.39 -11.22
N ASN A 241 1.33 9.24 -11.18
CA ASN A 241 2.18 9.53 -12.32
C ASN A 241 3.42 8.63 -12.34
N GLU A 242 3.27 7.44 -12.92
CA GLU A 242 4.38 6.49 -13.03
C GLU A 242 5.58 7.07 -13.80
N GLY A 243 5.35 7.81 -14.89
CA GLY A 243 6.42 8.33 -15.75
C GLY A 243 7.33 9.35 -15.05
N LEU A 244 6.79 10.08 -14.08
CA LEU A 244 7.55 11.02 -13.26
C LEU A 244 8.25 10.32 -12.07
N ILE A 245 7.58 9.35 -11.46
CA ILE A 245 8.04 8.73 -10.21
C ILE A 245 8.94 7.53 -10.44
N ALA A 246 8.59 6.59 -11.32
CA ALA A 246 9.33 5.36 -11.54
C ALA A 246 10.52 5.60 -12.48
N SER A 247 11.68 5.93 -11.90
CA SER A 247 12.90 6.23 -12.66
C SER A 247 13.52 4.98 -13.31
N LYS A 248 13.23 3.78 -12.81
CA LYS A 248 13.60 2.51 -13.44
C LYS A 248 12.57 1.43 -13.20
N THR A 249 12.27 0.67 -14.25
CA THR A 249 11.33 -0.47 -14.21
C THR A 249 11.88 -1.68 -14.95
N MET A 250 11.40 -2.87 -14.58
CA MET A 250 11.65 -4.14 -15.27
C MET A 250 10.32 -4.87 -15.52
N ASN A 251 10.26 -5.74 -16.53
CA ASN A 251 9.11 -6.63 -16.73
C ASN A 251 9.55 -8.06 -16.42
N LEU A 252 8.94 -8.67 -15.39
CA LEU A 252 9.34 -9.97 -14.87
C LEU A 252 8.18 -10.97 -14.97
N ARG A 253 8.50 -12.24 -15.24
CA ARG A 253 7.55 -13.34 -15.02
C ARG A 253 7.71 -13.83 -13.60
N ILE A 254 6.61 -13.82 -12.86
CA ILE A 254 6.64 -14.13 -11.43
C ILE A 254 5.53 -15.11 -11.02
N GLY A 255 5.83 -15.90 -10.00
CA GLY A 255 4.86 -16.73 -9.26
C GLY A 255 5.02 -16.51 -7.76
N ILE A 256 4.08 -17.05 -6.98
CA ILE A 256 4.08 -16.95 -5.51
C ILE A 256 4.26 -18.34 -4.90
N GLU A 257 5.28 -18.47 -4.05
CA GLU A 257 5.59 -19.68 -3.27
C GLU A 257 4.66 -19.81 -2.06
N LEU A 258 4.10 -21.00 -1.82
CA LEU A 258 3.13 -21.24 -0.74
C LEU A 258 3.52 -22.35 0.24
N ALA A 259 4.38 -23.28 -0.16
CA ALA A 259 4.69 -24.50 0.59
C ALA A 259 5.99 -24.42 1.39
N GLY A 260 6.96 -23.61 0.95
CA GLY A 260 8.27 -23.51 1.60
C GLY A 260 8.20 -22.97 3.04
N GLN A 261 9.00 -23.55 3.94
CA GLN A 261 8.97 -23.18 5.37
C GLN A 261 9.48 -21.76 5.64
N VAL A 262 10.49 -21.31 4.89
CA VAL A 262 11.11 -19.97 5.01
C VAL A 262 10.85 -19.08 3.77
N THR A 263 10.14 -19.61 2.78
CA THR A 263 9.87 -18.94 1.48
C THR A 263 8.39 -18.78 1.17
N ARG A 264 7.47 -19.23 2.04
CA ARG A 264 6.04 -19.01 1.86
C ARG A 264 5.71 -17.51 1.81
N GLY A 265 5.10 -17.06 0.72
CA GLY A 265 4.80 -15.66 0.42
C GLY A 265 5.88 -14.97 -0.41
N GLN A 266 7.03 -15.61 -0.66
CA GLN A 266 8.08 -15.05 -1.52
C GLN A 266 7.63 -15.03 -2.99
N VAL A 267 8.05 -13.99 -3.70
CA VAL A 267 7.97 -13.97 -5.16
C VAL A 267 9.07 -14.86 -5.74
N VAL A 268 8.69 -15.73 -6.67
CA VAL A 268 9.59 -16.55 -7.48
C VAL A 268 9.68 -15.92 -8.86
N VAL A 269 10.89 -15.54 -9.28
CA VAL A 269 11.14 -14.89 -10.57
C VAL A 269 11.76 -15.90 -11.54
N ASP A 270 11.22 -15.99 -12.75
CA ASP A 270 11.90 -16.68 -13.85
C ASP A 270 12.95 -15.77 -14.48
N TRP A 271 14.18 -15.88 -13.98
CA TRP A 271 15.35 -15.19 -14.54
C TRP A 271 15.87 -15.81 -15.83
N THR A 272 15.39 -17.01 -16.19
CA THR A 272 15.93 -17.81 -17.29
C THR A 272 15.07 -17.76 -18.54
N GLY A 273 13.94 -17.04 -18.55
CA GLY A 273 12.82 -17.14 -19.51
C GLY A 273 13.09 -17.00 -21.02
N VAL A 274 14.36 -16.98 -21.45
CA VAL A 274 14.85 -17.13 -22.82
C VAL A 274 15.50 -18.49 -23.11
N LEU A 275 15.86 -19.27 -22.08
CA LEU A 275 16.63 -20.52 -22.20
C LEU A 275 15.74 -21.75 -22.40
N TYR A 276 14.46 -21.69 -22.03
CA TYR A 276 13.52 -22.81 -22.10
C TYR A 276 12.19 -22.38 -22.74
N ASP A 277 11.45 -23.35 -23.30
CA ASP A 277 10.10 -23.13 -23.84
C ASP A 277 9.11 -22.98 -22.68
N VAL A 278 9.03 -21.77 -22.13
CA VAL A 278 8.13 -21.40 -21.04
C VAL A 278 6.77 -21.00 -21.60
N ASP A 279 5.70 -21.40 -20.92
CA ASP A 279 4.35 -20.91 -21.23
C ASP A 279 4.31 -19.38 -21.14
N ARG A 280 4.17 -18.73 -22.30
CA ARG A 280 4.10 -17.27 -22.43
C ARG A 280 2.68 -16.72 -22.36
N SER A 281 1.69 -17.56 -22.04
CA SER A 281 0.29 -17.15 -21.90
C SER A 281 0.08 -16.18 -20.73
N ARG A 282 0.92 -16.27 -19.68
CA ARG A 282 0.88 -15.35 -18.55
C ARG A 282 1.61 -14.03 -18.85
N PRO A 283 0.97 -12.87 -18.61
CA PRO A 283 1.60 -11.58 -18.82
C PRO A 283 2.77 -11.38 -17.85
N THR A 284 3.76 -10.61 -18.27
CA THR A 284 4.82 -10.13 -17.36
C THR A 284 4.25 -9.08 -16.41
N ILE A 285 4.73 -9.07 -15.18
CA ILE A 285 4.44 -8.04 -14.19
C ILE A 285 5.49 -6.94 -14.31
N ARG A 286 5.03 -5.68 -14.34
CA ARG A 286 5.90 -4.52 -14.34
C ARG A 286 6.37 -4.25 -12.92
N VAL A 287 7.67 -4.17 -12.69
CA VAL A 287 8.29 -4.04 -11.37
C VAL A 287 9.06 -2.74 -11.31
N VAL A 288 8.74 -1.89 -10.34
CA VAL A 288 9.49 -0.65 -10.07
C VAL A 288 10.79 -1.01 -9.35
N VAL A 289 11.92 -0.60 -9.91
CA VAL A 289 13.26 -0.92 -9.39
C VAL A 289 13.94 0.31 -8.79
N ASP A 290 13.52 1.50 -9.21
CA ASP A 290 14.03 2.76 -8.70
C ASP A 290 12.97 3.84 -8.84
N TYR A 291 12.99 4.84 -7.96
CA TYR A 291 12.04 5.95 -7.99
C TYR A 291 12.71 7.31 -7.73
N ASP A 292 12.09 8.39 -8.16
CA ASP A 292 12.54 9.76 -7.85
C ASP A 292 12.02 10.19 -6.47
N VAL A 293 12.84 9.94 -5.45
CA VAL A 293 12.53 10.31 -4.06
C VAL A 293 12.35 11.81 -3.86
N LYS A 294 13.04 12.65 -4.64
CA LYS A 294 12.93 14.12 -4.51
C LYS A 294 11.63 14.62 -5.10
N ALA A 295 11.16 14.00 -6.19
CA ALA A 295 9.83 14.28 -6.73
C ALA A 295 8.74 13.88 -5.72
N LEU A 296 8.86 12.70 -5.13
CA LEU A 296 7.94 12.25 -4.09
C LEU A 296 7.93 13.16 -2.86
N ASP A 297 9.10 13.52 -2.33
CA ASP A 297 9.20 14.44 -1.18
C ASP A 297 8.53 15.80 -1.46
N ARG A 298 8.73 16.38 -2.65
CA ARG A 298 8.01 17.61 -3.04
C ARG A 298 6.50 17.44 -3.00
N TRP A 299 5.98 16.28 -3.43
CA TRP A 299 4.56 15.98 -3.35
C TRP A 299 4.09 15.89 -1.90
N MET A 300 4.84 15.21 -1.04
CA MET A 300 4.52 15.11 0.39
C MET A 300 4.50 16.48 1.09
N GLN A 301 5.47 17.34 0.77
CA GLN A 301 5.48 18.73 1.24
C GLN A 301 4.25 19.52 0.73
N ASN A 302 3.85 19.34 -0.53
CA ASN A 302 2.66 20.02 -1.06
C ASN A 302 1.37 19.51 -0.43
N THR A 303 1.26 18.21 -0.14
CA THR A 303 0.11 17.59 0.52
C THR A 303 -0.14 18.20 1.89
N VAL A 304 0.88 18.33 2.74
CA VAL A 304 0.71 18.92 4.08
C VAL A 304 0.44 20.43 4.06
N LEU A 305 0.91 21.11 3.01
CA LEU A 305 0.64 22.53 2.76
C LEU A 305 -0.69 22.77 2.02
N ARG A 306 -1.36 21.71 1.57
CA ARG A 306 -2.58 21.76 0.73
C ARG A 306 -2.43 22.68 -0.47
N LYS A 307 -1.22 22.71 -1.05
CA LYS A 307 -1.02 23.38 -2.33
C LYS A 307 -1.75 22.57 -3.39
N GLU A 308 -2.29 23.25 -4.42
CA GLU A 308 -2.69 22.55 -5.64
C GLU A 308 -1.48 21.72 -6.10
N ALA A 309 -1.62 20.40 -6.00
CA ALA A 309 -0.50 19.52 -6.14
C ALA A 309 -0.06 19.53 -7.61
N PRO A 310 1.25 19.53 -7.89
CA PRO A 310 1.76 19.49 -9.25
C PRO A 310 1.83 18.04 -9.76
N TRP A 311 0.76 17.25 -9.61
CA TRP A 311 0.69 15.99 -10.35
C TRP A 311 0.79 16.23 -11.86
#